data_AF-A0A158HET5-F1
#
_entry.id   AF-A0A158HET5-F1
#
_cell.length_a   1.000
_cell.length_b   1.000
_cell.length_c   1.000
_cell.angle_alpha   90.00
_cell.angle_beta   90.00
_cell.angle_gamma   90.00
#
_symmetry.space_group_name_H-M   'P 1'
#
loop_
_entity.id
_entity.type
_entity.pdbx_description
1 polymer ?
#
loop_
_entity_poly.entity_id
_entity_poly.type
_entity_poly.pdbx_seq_one_letter_code
_entity_poly.pdbx_strand_id
1 'polypeptide(L)'
;METETGKGADALTKRPQLRAAIELCRKTGARLLIAKLDRLARNVAFIAGMMESKVGFVACDMPEANELTIHIMAAFAEHEAKRISERTRDALAAAKARGVVLGATGPANLKRNIEDRQRTADSFAANLARTIKSYRAAGLTQRQIVEELNRTGVTATRGGRWTLGQLQRVIARLPSSTPI
;
A
#
# COMPACT_ATOMS: atom_id res chain seq x y z
N MET A 1 -16.81 12.21 12.87
CA MET A 1 -15.38 12.04 13.20
C MET A 1 -14.74 11.35 12.00
N GLU A 2 -14.06 12.08 11.13
CA GLU A 2 -13.17 11.48 10.11
C GLU A 2 -11.89 12.30 10.08
N THR A 3 -10.82 11.69 10.59
CA THR A 3 -9.44 12.16 10.45
C THR A 3 -8.72 11.11 9.62
N GLU A 4 -8.76 11.25 8.29
CA GLU A 4 -7.98 10.39 7.40
C GLU A 4 -6.88 11.19 6.70
N THR A 5 -5.66 10.85 7.09
CA THR A 5 -4.40 11.37 6.59
C THR A 5 -4.15 10.87 5.17
N GLY A 6 -4.76 11.53 4.19
CA GLY A 6 -4.55 11.26 2.77
C GLY A 6 -3.20 11.78 2.26
N LYS A 7 -2.09 11.16 2.66
CA LYS A 7 -0.80 11.32 1.96
C LYS A 7 -0.82 10.42 0.71
N GLY A 8 -0.66 11.00 -0.48
CA GLY A 8 -0.51 10.26 -1.75
C GLY A 8 -1.30 10.87 -2.92
N ALA A 9 -0.87 10.56 -4.14
CA ALA A 9 -1.43 11.07 -5.39
C ALA A 9 -2.93 10.74 -5.60
N ASP A 10 -3.45 9.69 -4.95
CA ASP A 10 -4.86 9.25 -5.05
C ASP A 10 -5.79 9.89 -4.00
N ALA A 11 -5.63 11.19 -3.73
CA ALA A 11 -6.37 11.86 -2.67
C ALA A 11 -7.89 11.87 -2.88
N LEU A 12 -8.37 11.94 -4.13
CA LEU A 12 -9.81 11.93 -4.44
C LEU A 12 -10.41 10.52 -4.39
N THR A 13 -9.71 9.51 -4.92
CA THR A 13 -10.16 8.12 -4.93
C THR A 13 -10.32 7.57 -3.51
N LYS A 14 -9.47 8.03 -2.58
CA LYS A 14 -9.51 7.67 -1.17
C LYS A 14 -10.49 8.50 -0.33
N ARG A 15 -11.23 9.46 -0.93
CA ARG A 15 -12.14 10.37 -0.21
C ARG A 15 -13.52 10.44 -0.88
N PRO A 16 -14.34 9.38 -0.79
CA PRO A 16 -15.61 9.30 -1.50
C PRO A 16 -16.61 10.40 -1.08
N GLN A 17 -16.60 10.83 0.18
CA GLN A 17 -17.49 11.89 0.69
C GLN A 17 -17.12 13.26 0.12
N LEU A 18 -15.82 13.51 -0.07
CA LEU A 18 -15.33 14.76 -0.66
C LEU A 18 -15.71 14.87 -2.13
N ARG A 19 -15.60 13.75 -2.87
CA ARG A 19 -16.11 13.68 -4.24
C ARG A 19 -17.62 13.94 -4.29
N ALA A 20 -18.39 13.32 -3.40
CA ALA A 20 -19.83 13.55 -3.32
C ALA A 20 -20.16 15.02 -3.00
N ALA A 21 -19.39 15.67 -2.12
CA ALA A 21 -19.55 17.10 -1.81
C ALA A 21 -19.24 17.99 -3.04
N ILE A 22 -18.17 17.71 -3.78
CA ILE A 22 -17.82 18.43 -5.01
C ILE A 22 -18.92 18.27 -6.07
N GLU A 23 -19.43 17.05 -6.26
CA GLU A 23 -20.53 16.78 -7.18
C GLU A 23 -21.82 17.50 -6.78
N LEU A 24 -22.13 17.54 -5.48
CA LEU A 24 -23.28 18.27 -4.97
C LEU A 24 -23.14 19.77 -5.23
N CYS A 25 -21.98 20.37 -4.92
CA CYS A 25 -21.70 21.76 -5.20
C CYS A 25 -21.81 22.09 -6.71
N ARG A 26 -21.34 21.18 -7.58
CA ARG A 26 -21.48 21.35 -9.03
C ARG A 26 -22.94 21.36 -9.48
N LYS A 27 -23.79 20.52 -8.88
CA LYS A 27 -25.22 20.45 -9.20
C LYS A 27 -26.01 21.66 -8.69
N THR A 28 -25.62 22.22 -7.55
CA THR A 28 -26.37 23.29 -6.88
C THR A 28 -25.79 24.69 -7.12
N GLY A 29 -24.57 24.80 -7.66
CA GLY A 29 -23.82 26.05 -7.71
C GLY A 29 -23.32 26.53 -6.34
N ALA A 30 -23.44 25.70 -5.30
CA ALA A 30 -22.98 26.04 -3.96
C ALA A 30 -21.46 26.08 -3.86
N ARG A 31 -20.94 26.81 -2.87
CA ARG A 31 -19.51 26.87 -2.57
C ARG A 31 -19.11 25.82 -1.53
N LEU A 32 -17.95 25.20 -1.71
CA LEU A 32 -17.39 24.23 -0.77
C LEU A 32 -16.63 24.96 0.34
N LEU A 33 -17.06 24.78 1.59
CA LEU A 33 -16.37 25.33 2.77
C LEU A 33 -15.30 24.35 3.27
N ILE A 34 -14.10 24.87 3.49
CA ILE A 34 -12.94 24.13 3.97
C ILE A 34 -12.51 24.70 5.30
N ALA A 35 -12.47 23.88 6.35
CA ALA A 35 -12.12 24.37 7.69
C ALA A 35 -10.67 24.88 7.80
N LYS A 36 -9.73 24.19 7.16
CA LYS A 36 -8.29 24.53 7.17
C LYS A 36 -7.59 24.11 5.89
N LEU A 37 -7.06 25.08 5.14
CA LEU A 37 -6.32 24.85 3.91
C LEU A 37 -4.97 24.15 4.18
N ASP A 38 -4.32 24.38 5.33
CA ASP A 38 -3.02 23.77 5.69
C ASP A 38 -2.99 22.23 5.64
N ARG A 39 -4.15 21.61 5.92
CA ARG A 39 -4.31 20.16 5.98
C ARG A 39 -4.53 19.55 4.60
N LEU A 40 -5.02 20.35 3.66
CA LEU A 40 -5.34 19.95 2.29
C LEU A 40 -4.26 20.38 1.28
N ALA A 41 -3.66 21.55 1.48
CA ALA A 41 -2.60 22.13 0.65
C ALA A 41 -1.27 21.35 0.70
N ARG A 42 -1.07 20.51 1.72
CA ARG A 42 0.03 19.54 1.75
C ARG A 42 -0.05 18.49 0.65
N ASN A 43 -1.18 18.42 -0.06
CA ASN A 43 -1.35 17.60 -1.24
C ASN A 43 -1.65 18.51 -2.44
N VAL A 44 -0.59 18.89 -3.16
CA VAL A 44 -0.67 19.74 -4.35
C VAL A 44 -1.65 19.17 -5.39
N ALA A 45 -1.63 17.85 -5.59
CA ALA A 45 -2.52 17.17 -6.52
C ALA A 45 -4.00 17.31 -6.11
N PHE A 46 -4.28 17.41 -4.82
CA PHE A 46 -5.63 17.65 -4.31
C PHE A 46 -6.11 19.08 -4.64
N ILE A 47 -5.26 20.10 -4.47
CA ILE A 47 -5.61 21.48 -4.82
C ILE A 47 -5.78 21.64 -6.33
N ALA A 48 -4.90 21.03 -7.12
CA ALA A 48 -5.01 21.01 -8.58
C ALA A 48 -6.33 20.35 -9.05
N GLY A 49 -6.67 19.18 -8.51
CA GLY A 49 -7.94 18.51 -8.85
C GLY A 49 -9.19 19.27 -8.40
N MET A 50 -9.10 20.03 -7.31
CA MET A 50 -10.18 20.93 -6.89
C MET A 50 -10.33 22.12 -7.85
N MET A 51 -9.22 22.68 -8.34
CA MET A 51 -9.24 23.74 -9.34
C MET A 51 -9.84 23.26 -10.67
N GLU A 52 -9.51 22.05 -11.12
CA GLU A 52 -10.15 21.44 -12.30
C GLU A 52 -11.67 21.25 -12.15
N SER A 53 -12.16 21.11 -10.92
CA SER A 53 -13.57 20.86 -10.64
C SER A 53 -14.48 22.07 -10.90
N LYS A 54 -13.91 23.28 -11.03
CA LYS A 54 -14.59 24.59 -11.22
C LYS A 54 -15.66 24.93 -10.17
N VAL A 55 -15.59 24.30 -9.00
CA VAL A 55 -16.47 24.61 -7.86
C VAL A 55 -15.85 25.76 -7.07
N GLY A 56 -16.64 26.79 -6.74
CA GLY A 56 -16.18 27.86 -5.85
C GLY A 56 -15.91 27.32 -4.45
N PHE A 57 -14.79 27.70 -3.84
CA PHE A 57 -14.41 27.21 -2.52
C PHE A 57 -13.99 28.38 -1.61
N VAL A 58 -14.18 28.20 -0.30
CA VAL A 58 -13.76 29.17 0.72
C VAL A 58 -13.05 28.41 1.83
N ALA A 59 -11.84 28.85 2.14
CA ALA A 59 -11.08 28.35 3.27
C ALA A 59 -11.38 29.21 4.49
N CYS A 60 -11.93 28.63 5.56
CA CYS A 60 -12.29 29.37 6.78
C CYS A 60 -11.07 29.94 7.50
N ASP A 61 -9.89 29.36 7.29
CA ASP A 61 -8.61 29.85 7.80
C ASP A 61 -7.95 30.91 6.92
N MET A 62 -8.39 31.06 5.67
CA MET A 62 -8.00 32.14 4.76
C MET A 62 -9.22 32.62 3.94
N PRO A 63 -10.18 33.33 4.55
CA PRO A 63 -11.44 33.71 3.91
C PRO A 63 -11.27 34.61 2.68
N GLU A 64 -10.22 35.43 2.67
CA GLU A 64 -9.83 36.33 1.58
C GLU A 64 -9.05 35.65 0.44
N ALA A 65 -8.66 34.38 0.60
CA ALA A 65 -7.94 33.67 -0.45
C ALA A 65 -8.87 33.48 -1.66
N ASN A 66 -8.56 34.21 -2.73
CA ASN A 66 -9.24 34.05 -4.01
C ASN A 66 -8.62 32.90 -4.81
N GLU A 67 -9.30 32.48 -5.88
CA GLU A 67 -8.86 31.37 -6.73
C GLU A 67 -7.40 31.51 -7.20
N LEU A 68 -6.98 32.73 -7.55
CA LEU A 68 -5.60 33.05 -7.95
C LEU A 68 -4.60 32.82 -6.81
N THR A 69 -4.90 33.26 -5.58
CA THR A 69 -4.06 33.03 -4.41
C THR A 69 -3.84 31.54 -4.18
N ILE A 70 -4.90 30.74 -4.29
CA ILE A 70 -4.79 29.28 -4.14
C ILE A 70 -3.98 28.66 -5.28
N HIS A 71 -4.12 29.13 -6.53
CA HIS A 71 -3.29 28.68 -7.65
C HIS A 71 -1.80 28.90 -7.40
N ILE A 72 -1.44 30.11 -6.95
CA ILE A 72 -0.06 30.47 -6.66
C ILE A 72 0.49 29.62 -5.51
N MET A 73 -0.30 29.42 -4.45
CA MET A 73 0.09 28.56 -3.33
C MET A 73 0.30 27.10 -3.75
N ALA A 74 -0.56 26.57 -4.61
CA ALA A 74 -0.42 25.21 -5.14
C ALA A 74 0.86 25.05 -5.96
N ALA A 75 1.11 25.98 -6.89
CA ALA A 75 2.31 25.98 -7.72
C ALA A 75 3.60 26.11 -6.88
N PHE A 76 3.58 26.97 -5.85
CA PHE A 76 4.71 27.12 -4.94
C PHE A 76 4.98 25.84 -4.13
N ALA A 77 3.92 25.20 -3.62
CA ALA A 77 4.03 23.95 -2.90
C ALA A 77 4.56 22.81 -3.80
N GLU A 78 4.18 22.77 -5.07
CA GLU A 78 4.72 21.83 -6.05
C GLU A 78 6.21 22.03 -6.27
N HIS A 79 6.61 23.28 -6.50
CA HIS A 79 8.00 23.67 -6.69
C HIS A 79 8.85 23.30 -5.48
N GLU A 80 8.38 23.58 -4.26
CA GLU A 80 9.11 23.23 -3.05
C GLU A 80 9.24 21.71 -2.87
N ALA A 81 8.17 20.95 -3.11
CA ALA A 81 8.22 19.48 -3.07
C ALA A 81 9.24 18.91 -4.08
N LYS A 82 9.26 19.47 -5.30
CA LYS A 82 10.23 19.11 -6.33
C LYS A 82 11.65 19.43 -5.89
N ARG A 83 11.90 20.62 -5.34
CA ARG A 83 13.22 21.05 -4.83
C ARG A 83 13.72 20.16 -3.70
N ILE A 84 12.86 19.77 -2.76
CA ILE A 84 13.20 18.84 -1.68
C ILE A 84 13.61 17.48 -2.26
N SER A 85 12.84 16.98 -3.23
CA SER A 85 13.13 15.71 -3.91
C SER A 85 14.48 15.76 -4.64
N GLU A 86 14.72 16.82 -5.41
CA GLU A 86 15.98 17.07 -6.12
C GLU A 86 17.16 17.11 -5.15
N ARG A 87 17.08 17.94 -4.09
CA ARG A 87 18.13 18.03 -3.08
C ARG A 87 18.40 16.70 -2.39
N THR A 88 17.35 15.92 -2.10
CA THR A 88 17.50 14.59 -1.48
C THR A 88 18.21 13.64 -2.43
N ARG A 89 17.80 13.61 -3.71
CA ARG A 89 18.44 12.79 -4.75
C ARG A 89 19.91 13.14 -4.89
N ASP A 90 20.23 14.43 -4.96
CA ASP A 90 21.59 14.92 -5.14
C ASP A 90 22.46 14.60 -3.91
N ALA A 91 21.90 14.75 -2.70
CA ALA A 91 22.59 14.38 -1.46
C ALA A 91 22.87 12.86 -1.39
N LEU A 92 21.91 12.02 -1.80
CA LEU A 92 22.08 10.57 -1.87
C LEU A 92 23.11 10.17 -2.95
N ALA A 93 23.09 10.83 -4.12
CA ALA A 93 24.06 10.61 -5.19
C ALA A 93 25.48 10.96 -4.72
N ALA A 94 25.65 12.11 -4.04
CA ALA A 94 26.92 12.51 -3.48
C ALA A 94 27.39 11.56 -2.36
N ALA A 95 26.49 11.09 -1.50
CA ALA A 95 26.82 10.09 -0.48
C ALA A 95 27.28 8.77 -1.10
N LYS A 96 26.59 8.30 -2.15
CA LYS A 96 26.97 7.11 -2.92
C LYS A 96 28.35 7.29 -3.59
N ALA A 97 28.62 8.46 -4.18
CA ALA A 97 29.92 8.78 -4.78
C ALA A 97 31.05 8.80 -3.75
N ARG A 98 30.77 9.20 -2.51
CA ARG A 98 31.69 9.08 -1.35
C ARG A 98 31.83 7.65 -0.81
N GLY A 99 31.18 6.67 -1.41
CA GLY A 99 31.22 5.26 -0.97
C GLY A 99 30.30 4.92 0.20
N VAL A 100 29.38 5.81 0.59
CA VAL A 100 28.41 5.52 1.65
C VAL A 100 27.40 4.47 1.16
N VAL A 101 27.28 3.37 1.90
CA VAL A 101 26.27 2.34 1.64
C VAL A 101 24.90 2.85 2.09
N LEU A 102 24.06 3.21 1.11
CA LEU A 102 22.69 3.61 1.37
C LEU A 102 21.86 2.41 1.84
N GLY A 103 21.03 2.60 2.86
CA GLY A 103 20.14 1.54 3.37
C GLY A 103 20.85 0.40 4.10
N ALA A 104 22.09 0.60 4.58
CA ALA A 104 22.89 -0.42 5.25
C ALA A 104 22.17 -1.12 6.44
N THR A 105 21.30 -0.40 7.14
CA THR A 105 20.51 -0.93 8.27
C THR A 105 19.24 -1.67 7.84
N GLY A 106 18.83 -1.58 6.57
CA GLY A 106 17.62 -2.20 6.02
C GLY A 106 17.54 -3.71 6.28
N PRO A 107 18.56 -4.50 5.91
CA PRO A 107 18.59 -5.93 6.18
C PRO A 107 18.51 -6.27 7.67
N ALA A 108 19.22 -5.54 8.54
CA ALA A 108 19.19 -5.75 9.97
C ALA A 108 17.80 -5.46 10.58
N ASN A 109 17.17 -4.36 10.15
CA ASN A 109 15.82 -3.98 10.59
C ASN A 109 14.75 -4.97 10.11
N LEU A 110 14.96 -5.59 8.94
CA LEU A 110 14.04 -6.56 8.37
C LEU A 110 14.28 -8.00 8.85
N LYS A 111 15.46 -8.29 9.41
CA LYS A 111 15.88 -9.64 9.82
C LYS A 111 14.84 -10.32 10.70
N ARG A 112 14.39 -9.67 11.77
CA ARG A 112 13.37 -10.21 12.69
C ARG A 112 12.06 -10.52 11.96
N ASN A 113 11.58 -9.60 11.12
CA ASN A 113 10.36 -9.82 10.32
C ASN A 113 10.50 -11.00 9.34
N ILE A 114 11.69 -11.18 8.76
CA ILE A 114 11.99 -12.30 7.86
C ILE A 114 12.02 -13.62 8.63
N GLU A 115 12.71 -13.66 9.78
CA GLU A 115 12.80 -14.86 10.63
C GLU A 115 11.45 -15.27 11.20
N ASP A 116 10.62 -14.31 11.63
CA ASP A 116 9.27 -14.59 12.11
C ASP A 116 8.40 -15.18 10.99
N ARG A 117 8.48 -14.61 9.77
CA ARG A 117 7.77 -15.15 8.59
C ARG A 117 8.24 -16.55 8.21
N GLN A 118 9.54 -16.82 8.29
CA GLN A 118 10.10 -18.15 8.02
C GLN A 118 9.57 -19.15 9.05
N ARG A 119 9.67 -18.84 10.35
CA ARG A 119 9.14 -19.70 11.43
C ARG A 119 7.66 -20.01 11.28
N THR A 120 6.83 -19.02 10.94
CA THR A 120 5.40 -19.26 10.65
C THR A 120 5.20 -20.19 9.46
N ALA A 121 5.96 -20.01 8.38
CA ALA A 121 5.85 -20.86 7.19
C ALA A 121 6.29 -22.30 7.44
N ASP A 122 7.35 -22.50 8.24
CA ASP A 122 7.87 -23.83 8.57
C ASP A 122 6.93 -24.58 9.53
N SER A 123 6.38 -23.89 10.53
CA SER A 123 5.34 -24.44 11.42
C SER A 123 4.08 -24.85 10.64
N PHE A 124 3.63 -23.99 9.72
CA PHE A 124 2.49 -24.31 8.85
C PHE A 124 2.77 -25.54 7.97
N ALA A 125 3.97 -25.66 7.41
CA ALA A 125 4.35 -26.83 6.63
C ALA A 125 4.37 -28.10 7.50
N ALA A 126 4.97 -28.05 8.69
CA ALA A 126 5.03 -29.16 9.63
C ALA A 126 3.63 -29.67 10.01
N ASN A 127 2.68 -28.77 10.25
CA ASN A 127 1.29 -29.15 10.55
C ASN A 127 0.60 -29.92 9.41
N LEU A 128 0.95 -29.63 8.16
CA LEU A 128 0.40 -30.30 6.98
C LEU A 128 1.21 -31.53 6.53
N ALA A 129 2.35 -31.79 7.16
CA ALA A 129 3.27 -32.85 6.74
C ALA A 129 2.58 -34.22 6.68
N ARG A 130 1.79 -34.56 7.70
CA ARG A 130 1.08 -35.85 7.79
C ARG A 130 0.05 -36.01 6.67
N THR A 131 -0.75 -34.98 6.43
CA THR A 131 -1.79 -34.96 5.40
C THR A 131 -1.20 -35.05 3.99
N ILE A 132 -0.11 -34.30 3.73
CA ILE A 132 0.58 -34.36 2.43
C ILE A 132 1.23 -35.74 2.24
N LYS A 133 1.80 -36.33 3.30
CA LYS A 133 2.37 -37.67 3.26
C LYS A 133 1.31 -38.74 2.96
N SER A 134 0.14 -38.68 3.60
CA SER A 134 -0.95 -39.62 3.33
C SER A 134 -1.45 -39.54 1.89
N TYR A 135 -1.60 -38.34 1.34
CA TYR A 135 -2.02 -38.20 -0.06
C TYR A 135 -0.98 -38.70 -1.06
N ARG A 136 0.31 -38.51 -0.76
CA ARG A 136 1.39 -39.09 -1.57
C ARG A 136 1.40 -40.60 -1.52
N ALA A 137 1.21 -41.19 -0.34
CA ALA A 137 1.13 -42.64 -0.16
C ALA A 137 -0.08 -43.24 -0.90
N ALA A 138 -1.18 -42.49 -1.00
CA ALA A 138 -2.35 -42.84 -1.82
C ALA A 138 -2.15 -42.62 -3.34
N GLY A 139 -0.95 -42.22 -3.79
CA GLY A 139 -0.62 -42.07 -5.21
C GLY A 139 -1.14 -40.80 -5.88
N LEU A 140 -1.62 -39.81 -5.11
CA LEU A 140 -2.13 -38.56 -5.69
C LEU A 140 -0.99 -37.72 -6.30
N THR A 141 -1.23 -37.22 -7.50
CA THR A 141 -0.39 -36.18 -8.11
C THR A 141 -0.49 -34.87 -7.33
N GLN A 142 0.50 -33.99 -7.45
CA GLN A 142 0.45 -32.68 -6.78
C GLN A 142 -0.79 -31.86 -7.14
N ARG A 143 -1.33 -31.99 -8.36
CA ARG A 143 -2.58 -31.33 -8.77
C ARG A 143 -3.78 -31.90 -8.03
N GLN A 144 -3.87 -33.22 -7.92
CA GLN A 144 -4.93 -33.90 -7.15
C GLN A 144 -4.83 -33.56 -5.65
N ILE A 145 -3.62 -33.42 -5.10
CA ILE A 145 -3.43 -32.98 -3.70
C ILE A 145 -4.01 -31.57 -3.50
N VAL A 146 -3.80 -30.64 -4.44
CA VAL A 146 -4.39 -29.29 -4.37
C VAL A 146 -5.91 -29.34 -4.40
N GLU A 147 -6.48 -30.15 -5.29
CA GLU A 147 -7.93 -30.34 -5.38
C GLU A 147 -8.50 -30.89 -4.08
N GLU A 148 -7.82 -31.88 -3.51
CA GLU A 148 -8.24 -32.55 -2.28
C GLU A 148 -8.12 -31.65 -1.04
N LEU A 149 -7.06 -30.84 -0.93
CA LEU A 149 -6.92 -29.82 0.11
C LEU A 149 -8.03 -28.76 0.03
N ASN A 150 -8.38 -28.35 -1.19
CA ASN A 150 -9.48 -27.42 -1.41
C ASN A 150 -10.84 -28.05 -1.10
N ARG A 151 -11.04 -29.33 -1.45
CA ARG A 151 -12.27 -30.08 -1.20
C ARG A 151 -12.53 -30.30 0.28
N THR A 152 -11.48 -30.55 1.06
CA THR A 152 -11.53 -30.79 2.51
C THR A 152 -11.57 -29.50 3.34
N GLY A 153 -11.56 -28.33 2.70
CA GLY A 153 -11.66 -27.03 3.37
C GLY A 153 -10.37 -26.59 4.08
N VAL A 154 -9.24 -27.27 3.85
CA VAL A 154 -7.94 -26.84 4.37
C VAL A 154 -7.55 -25.56 3.65
N THR A 155 -7.41 -24.45 4.39
CA THR A 155 -7.08 -23.15 3.81
C THR A 155 -5.57 -22.96 3.66
N ALA A 156 -5.16 -22.19 2.65
CA ALA A 156 -3.77 -21.76 2.50
C ALA A 156 -3.40 -20.73 3.59
N THR A 157 -2.09 -20.50 3.80
CA THR A 157 -1.54 -19.69 4.92
C THR A 157 -2.08 -18.26 5.02
N ARG A 158 -2.64 -17.68 3.95
CA ARG A 158 -3.23 -16.33 3.94
C ARG A 158 -4.76 -16.33 3.81
N GLY A 159 -5.40 -17.47 4.01
CA GLY A 159 -6.80 -17.68 3.67
C GLY A 159 -6.98 -17.87 2.16
N GLY A 160 -7.94 -18.69 1.77
CA GLY A 160 -8.28 -18.96 0.38
C GLY A 160 -7.83 -20.33 -0.14
N ARG A 161 -8.12 -20.55 -1.43
CA ARG A 161 -7.90 -21.83 -2.12
C ARG A 161 -6.41 -22.07 -2.38
N TRP A 162 -6.03 -23.34 -2.32
CA TRP A 162 -4.72 -23.82 -2.69
C TRP A 162 -4.48 -23.72 -4.20
N THR A 163 -3.25 -23.35 -4.52
CA THR A 163 -2.66 -23.39 -5.85
C THR A 163 -1.45 -24.33 -5.84
N LEU A 164 -1.07 -24.83 -7.02
CA LEU A 164 0.08 -25.74 -7.17
C LEU A 164 1.38 -25.13 -6.62
N GLY A 165 1.63 -23.84 -6.89
CA GLY A 165 2.83 -23.15 -6.39
C GLY A 165 2.87 -23.02 -4.86
N GLN A 166 1.72 -22.90 -4.19
CA GLN A 166 1.67 -22.92 -2.72
C GLN A 166 2.00 -24.30 -2.18
N LEU A 167 1.41 -25.36 -2.77
CA LEU A 167 1.72 -26.73 -2.38
C LEU A 167 3.21 -27.05 -2.56
N GLN A 168 3.81 -26.66 -3.68
CA GLN A 168 5.24 -26.88 -3.94
C GLN A 168 6.15 -26.17 -2.93
N ARG A 169 5.81 -24.94 -2.53
CA ARG A 169 6.56 -24.20 -1.50
C ARG A 169 6.46 -24.86 -0.13
N VAL A 170 5.30 -25.42 0.20
CA VAL A 170 5.10 -26.18 1.44
C VAL A 170 5.91 -27.48 1.41
N ILE A 171 5.81 -28.23 0.31
CA ILE A 171 6.58 -29.46 0.09
C ILE A 171 8.09 -29.21 0.22
N ALA A 172 8.60 -28.12 -0.37
CA ALA A 172 10.03 -27.78 -0.34
C ALA A 172 10.56 -27.47 1.08
N ARG A 173 9.66 -27.26 2.06
CA ARG A 173 9.99 -27.03 3.47
C ARG A 173 9.95 -28.29 4.31
N LEU A 174 9.34 -29.35 3.79
CA LEU A 174 9.27 -30.63 4.49
C LEU A 174 10.59 -31.38 4.29
N PRO A 175 11.13 -32.01 5.34
CA PRO A 175 12.30 -32.87 5.18
C PRO A 175 11.98 -34.00 4.21
N SER A 176 12.91 -34.29 3.30
CA SER A 176 12.78 -35.29 2.24
C SER A 176 12.81 -36.75 2.76
N SER A 177 12.89 -36.98 4.06
CA SER A 177 13.02 -38.32 4.64
C SER A 177 11.75 -38.80 5.34
N THR A 178 10.93 -39.59 4.64
CA THR A 178 10.62 -40.93 5.13
C THR A 178 10.29 -41.79 3.92
N PRO A 179 11.13 -42.79 3.57
CA PRO A 179 10.76 -43.81 2.61
C PRO A 179 9.51 -44.53 3.09
N ILE A 180 8.67 -44.87 2.10
CA ILE A 180 7.52 -45.79 2.04
C ILE A 180 7.11 -46.40 3.38
#